data_AF-Q50I02-F1
#
_entry.id   AF-Q50I02-F1
#
_cell.length_a   1.000
_cell.length_b   1.000
_cell.length_c   1.000
_cell.angle_alpha   90.00
_cell.angle_beta   90.00
_cell.angle_gamma   90.00
#
_symmetry.space_group_name_H-M   'P 1'
#
loop_
_entity.id
_entity.type
_entity.pdbx_description
1 polymer ?
#
loop_
_entity_poly.entity_id
_entity_poly.type
_entity_poly.pdbx_seq_one_letter_code
_entity_poly.pdbx_strand_id
1 'polypeptide(L)'
;GVKYILKVARQSPTMFVLIMNGSHIEIDAHRLNDGGLLLSCSGNSYTTYLKEEVDSYRITIGNKTCVFEKENDPTVLRSPSAGKLVKYTVADGEHVEAGGSYAEIEVMKMTTTLNVQESGRVKYVRRPGAVLEAGCVVARLELDDPSKVRPAEPFTGELPSQPTLPILGEKLHQVFHSVLENLTNIMNGYCLPEPIFSIKLKDWVQKLLRALRHPSLPLLELQEIMTSVSGRVPAPVEKAVRRVMAQYASNITSVLCQFPSQQIATILDCHAATLQRKADREVFFMNTQ
;
A
#
# COMPACT_ATOMS: atom_id res chain seq x y z
N GLY A 1 -18.19 -2.79 20.73
CA GLY A 1 -17.92 -2.40 19.33
C GLY A 1 -17.55 -3.62 18.52
N VAL A 2 -17.41 -3.46 17.20
CA VAL A 2 -16.98 -4.54 16.30
C VAL A 2 -15.49 -4.38 16.00
N LYS A 3 -14.70 -5.44 16.20
CA LYS A 3 -13.25 -5.46 15.99
C LYS A 3 -12.92 -5.96 14.59
N TYR A 4 -12.34 -5.10 13.75
CA TYR A 4 -11.83 -5.48 12.45
C TYR A 4 -10.39 -5.98 12.58
N ILE A 5 -10.15 -7.24 12.20
CA ILE A 5 -8.83 -7.86 12.29
C ILE A 5 -8.28 -7.99 10.86
N LEU A 6 -7.43 -7.05 10.48
CA LEU A 6 -6.84 -6.97 9.15
C LEU A 6 -5.37 -7.40 9.19
N LYS A 7 -4.96 -8.15 8.17
CA LYS A 7 -3.55 -8.33 7.83
C LYS A 7 -3.28 -7.53 6.56
N VAL A 8 -2.17 -6.80 6.54
CA VAL A 8 -1.77 -6.01 5.37
C VAL A 8 -0.41 -6.51 4.90
N ALA A 9 -0.33 -6.89 3.63
CA ALA A 9 0.91 -7.28 2.98
C ALA A 9 1.23 -6.30 1.86
N ARG A 10 2.52 -6.04 1.62
CA ARG A 10 2.96 -5.12 0.56
C ARG A 10 3.38 -5.94 -0.66
N GLN A 11 2.71 -5.72 -1.80
CA GLN A 11 2.98 -6.42 -3.07
C GLN A 11 3.98 -5.66 -3.95
N SER A 12 3.99 -4.32 -3.86
CA SER A 12 4.91 -3.46 -4.60
C SER A 12 5.22 -2.18 -3.80
N PRO A 13 6.03 -1.24 -4.30
CA PRO A 13 6.23 0.05 -3.65
C PRO A 13 4.93 0.79 -3.34
N THR A 14 3.90 0.69 -4.18
CA THR A 14 2.63 1.41 -4.00
C THR A 14 1.43 0.49 -3.76
N MET A 15 1.53 -0.80 -4.08
CA MET A 15 0.42 -1.76 -3.97
C MET A 15 0.45 -2.55 -2.66
N PHE A 16 -0.69 -2.58 -1.99
CA PHE A 16 -0.94 -3.31 -0.74
C PHE A 16 -2.09 -4.29 -0.90
N VAL A 17 -1.99 -5.44 -0.24
CA VAL A 17 -3.02 -6.47 -0.17
C VAL A 17 -3.58 -6.48 1.24
N LEU A 18 -4.86 -6.11 1.38
CA LEU A 18 -5.59 -6.20 2.64
C LEU A 18 -6.26 -7.57 2.71
N ILE A 19 -6.09 -8.27 3.83
CA ILE A 19 -6.56 -9.64 4.03
C ILE A 19 -7.39 -9.68 5.31
N MET A 20 -8.62 -10.18 5.20
CA MET A 20 -9.54 -10.33 6.32
C MET A 20 -10.48 -11.50 6.07
N ASN A 21 -10.66 -12.35 7.08
CA ASN A 21 -11.66 -13.43 7.07
C ASN A 21 -11.62 -14.33 5.81
N GLY A 22 -10.42 -14.66 5.31
CA GLY A 22 -10.24 -15.50 4.12
C GLY A 22 -10.40 -14.78 2.78
N SER A 23 -10.85 -13.53 2.79
CA SER A 23 -10.92 -12.65 1.62
C SER A 23 -9.71 -11.70 1.54
N HIS A 24 -9.43 -11.19 0.34
CA HIS A 24 -8.41 -10.17 0.15
C HIS A 24 -8.75 -9.20 -0.99
N ILE A 25 -8.26 -7.96 -0.87
CA ILE A 25 -8.38 -6.91 -1.89
C ILE A 25 -7.04 -6.22 -2.11
N GLU A 26 -6.83 -5.69 -3.30
CA GLU A 26 -5.66 -4.90 -3.67
C GLU A 26 -5.98 -3.41 -3.60
N ILE A 27 -5.10 -2.65 -2.95
CA ILE A 27 -5.21 -1.20 -2.82
C ILE A 27 -3.91 -0.58 -3.30
N ASP A 28 -4.01 0.37 -4.21
CA ASP A 28 -2.89 1.20 -4.60
C ASP A 28 -2.85 2.45 -3.70
N ALA A 29 -1.69 2.74 -3.13
CA ALA A 29 -1.50 3.75 -2.13
C ALA A 29 -0.28 4.62 -2.47
N HIS A 30 -0.55 5.91 -2.70
CA HIS A 30 0.45 6.91 -3.03
C HIS A 30 0.58 7.92 -1.90
N ARG A 31 1.81 8.20 -1.47
CA ARG A 31 2.06 9.23 -0.46
C ARG A 31 1.99 10.62 -1.10
N LEU A 32 1.23 11.51 -0.47
CA LEU A 32 1.11 12.91 -0.88
C LEU A 32 2.15 13.78 -0.17
N ASN A 33 2.47 14.93 -0.77
CA ASN A 33 3.47 15.87 -0.26
C ASN A 33 3.09 16.50 1.08
N ASP A 34 1.81 16.56 1.39
CA ASP A 34 1.25 17.10 2.63
C ASP A 34 1.20 16.08 3.78
N GLY A 35 1.73 14.87 3.57
CA GLY A 35 1.74 13.78 4.54
C GLY A 35 0.50 12.89 4.49
N GLY A 36 -0.49 13.17 3.64
CA GLY A 36 -1.63 12.29 3.38
C GLY A 36 -1.28 11.07 2.52
N LEU A 37 -2.27 10.19 2.36
CA LEU A 37 -2.24 9.05 1.43
C LEU A 37 -3.38 9.18 0.42
N LEU A 38 -3.07 9.07 -0.87
CA LEU A 38 -4.05 8.86 -1.92
C LEU A 38 -4.26 7.35 -2.09
N LEU A 39 -5.44 6.87 -1.71
CA LEU A 39 -5.81 5.47 -1.82
C LEU A 39 -6.71 5.26 -3.04
N SER A 40 -6.29 4.39 -3.95
CA SER A 40 -7.05 4.01 -5.13
C SER A 40 -7.67 2.63 -4.93
N CYS A 41 -9.00 2.58 -5.01
CA CYS A 41 -9.84 1.46 -4.62
C CYS A 41 -11.05 1.39 -5.57
N SER A 42 -11.24 0.24 -6.24
CA SER A 42 -12.31 0.04 -7.24
C SER A 42 -12.38 1.13 -8.32
N GLY A 43 -11.24 1.63 -8.79
CA GLY A 43 -11.15 2.67 -9.82
C GLY A 43 -11.40 4.10 -9.33
N ASN A 44 -11.75 4.30 -8.06
CA ASN A 44 -11.89 5.63 -7.44
C ASN A 44 -10.66 5.92 -6.57
N SER A 45 -10.30 7.20 -6.46
CA SER A 45 -9.18 7.64 -5.62
C SER A 45 -9.68 8.55 -4.51
N TYR A 46 -9.18 8.31 -3.29
CA TYR A 46 -9.57 9.03 -2.09
C TYR A 46 -8.34 9.55 -1.36
N THR A 47 -8.32 10.84 -1.08
CA THR A 47 -7.33 11.43 -0.19
C THR A 47 -7.66 11.06 1.25
N THR A 48 -6.68 10.53 1.97
CA THR A 48 -6.84 10.07 3.35
C THR A 48 -5.78 10.66 4.26
N TYR A 49 -6.18 11.02 5.47
CA TYR A 49 -5.30 11.53 6.52
C TYR A 49 -5.55 10.76 7.82
N LEU A 50 -4.46 10.41 8.51
CA LEU A 50 -4.50 9.77 9.82
C LEU A 50 -3.99 10.75 10.87
N LYS A 51 -4.79 10.95 11.91
CA LYS A 51 -4.36 11.56 13.17
C LYS A 51 -4.49 10.53 14.28
N GLU A 52 -3.37 10.12 14.83
CA GLU A 52 -3.33 9.21 15.98
C GLU A 52 -3.51 9.99 17.28
N GLU A 53 -4.44 9.54 18.12
CA GLU A 53 -4.67 10.03 19.47
C GLU A 53 -4.44 8.87 20.46
N VAL A 54 -4.47 9.13 21.78
CA VAL A 54 -4.09 8.13 22.80
C VAL A 54 -5.00 6.90 22.73
N ASP A 55 -6.32 7.14 22.69
CA ASP A 55 -7.34 6.09 22.74
C ASP A 55 -8.08 5.90 21.41
N SER A 56 -7.70 6.63 20.35
CA SER A 56 -8.37 6.52 19.06
C SER A 56 -7.48 6.86 17.87
N TYR A 57 -7.94 6.46 16.68
CA TYR A 57 -7.44 6.89 15.39
C TYR A 57 -8.52 7.73 14.71
N ARG A 58 -8.23 9.00 14.46
CA ARG A 58 -9.09 9.86 13.66
C ARG A 58 -8.63 9.81 12.21
N ILE A 59 -9.46 9.24 11.35
CA ILE A 59 -9.18 9.07 9.92
C ILE A 59 -10.12 9.99 9.14
N THR A 60 -9.56 10.82 8.26
CA THR A 60 -10.33 11.64 7.33
C THR A 60 -10.19 11.05 5.93
N ILE A 61 -11.30 10.74 5.27
CA ILE A 61 -11.38 10.19 3.91
C ILE A 61 -12.16 11.19 3.05
N GLY A 62 -11.48 11.88 2.15
CA GLY A 62 -12.04 13.02 1.42
C GLY A 62 -12.50 14.10 2.39
N ASN A 63 -13.80 14.38 2.44
CA ASN A 63 -14.42 15.34 3.36
C ASN A 63 -15.12 14.68 4.57
N LYS A 64 -15.02 13.35 4.73
CA LYS A 64 -15.66 12.61 5.83
C LYS A 64 -14.63 12.25 6.89
N THR A 65 -15.00 12.42 8.16
CA THR A 65 -14.14 12.04 9.29
C THR A 65 -14.77 10.87 10.03
N CYS A 66 -13.95 9.83 10.27
CA CYS A 66 -14.29 8.64 11.02
C CYS A 66 -13.32 8.51 12.21
N VAL A 67 -13.80 8.03 13.35
CA VAL A 67 -12.97 7.79 14.53
C VAL A 67 -13.04 6.31 14.86
N PHE A 68 -11.88 5.67 14.96
CA PHE A 68 -11.73 4.29 15.36
C PHE A 68 -11.17 4.25 16.78
N GLU A 69 -11.89 3.61 17.70
CA GLU A 69 -11.41 3.44 19.07
C GLU A 69 -10.30 2.39 19.12
N LYS A 70 -9.26 2.66 19.90
CA LYS A 70 -8.27 1.65 20.28
C LYS A 70 -8.90 0.70 21.30
N GLU A 71 -8.44 -0.54 21.30
CA GLU A 71 -8.89 -1.52 22.29
C GLU A 71 -8.54 -1.04 23.70
N ASN A 72 -9.55 -0.86 24.54
CA ASN A 72 -9.40 -0.35 25.90
C ASN A 72 -9.52 -1.50 26.90
N ASP A 73 -8.46 -1.72 27.68
CA ASP A 73 -8.45 -2.66 28.79
C ASP A 73 -8.67 -1.88 30.10
N PRO A 74 -9.85 -1.98 30.74
CA PRO A 74 -10.17 -1.21 31.94
C PRO A 74 -9.28 -1.58 33.15
N THR A 75 -8.52 -2.68 33.10
CA THR A 75 -7.55 -3.04 34.13
C THR A 75 -6.25 -2.23 34.05
N VAL A 76 -6.04 -1.49 32.96
CA VAL A 76 -4.81 -0.73 32.71
C VAL A 76 -5.09 0.77 32.76
N LEU A 77 -4.64 1.42 33.83
CA LEU A 77 -4.83 2.87 34.01
C LEU A 77 -3.71 3.64 33.33
N ARG A 78 -4.04 4.31 32.23
CA ARG A 78 -3.10 5.06 31.39
C ARG A 78 -3.21 6.57 31.63
N SER A 79 -2.10 7.28 31.42
CA SER A 79 -2.11 8.75 31.44
C SER A 79 -2.60 9.28 30.09
N PRO A 80 -3.56 10.23 30.05
CA PRO A 80 -4.07 10.80 28.81
C PRO A 80 -3.12 11.81 28.16
N SER A 81 -2.10 12.28 28.89
CA SER A 81 -1.19 13.34 28.44
C SER A 81 0.21 13.16 29.01
N ALA A 82 1.19 13.84 28.41
CA ALA A 82 2.55 13.88 28.95
C ALA A 82 2.63 14.84 30.14
N GLY A 83 3.39 14.49 31.16
CA GLY A 83 3.48 15.26 32.39
C GLY A 83 4.36 14.62 33.45
N LYS A 84 4.16 14.99 34.71
CA LYS A 84 4.85 14.38 35.86
C LYS A 84 3.83 13.81 36.84
N LEU A 85 4.03 12.57 37.28
CA LEU A 85 3.22 12.00 38.36
C LEU A 85 3.55 12.73 39.66
N VAL A 86 2.60 13.45 40.25
CA VAL A 86 2.83 14.20 41.50
C VAL A 86 2.71 13.25 42.68
N LYS A 87 1.56 12.60 42.80
CA LYS A 87 1.24 11.64 43.88
C LYS A 87 0.07 10.75 43.47
N TYR A 88 -0.10 9.66 44.22
CA TYR A 88 -1.34 8.89 44.24
C TYR A 88 -2.29 9.47 45.29
N THR A 89 -3.59 9.43 45.03
CA THR A 89 -4.64 9.88 45.98
C THR A 89 -5.14 8.77 46.88
N VAL A 90 -4.81 7.51 46.55
CA VAL A 90 -5.16 6.30 47.29
C VAL A 90 -3.91 5.46 47.50
N ALA A 91 -3.83 4.67 48.57
CA ALA A 91 -2.72 3.77 48.86
C ALA A 91 -2.63 2.59 47.88
N ASP A 92 -1.47 1.94 47.83
CA ASP A 92 -1.27 0.76 47.00
C ASP A 92 -2.12 -0.42 47.51
N GLY A 93 -2.95 -0.99 46.64
CA GLY A 93 -3.95 -2.02 46.96
C GLY A 93 -5.27 -1.51 47.55
N GLU A 94 -5.44 -0.18 47.67
CA GLU A 94 -6.67 0.43 48.14
C GLU A 94 -7.77 0.37 47.08
N HIS A 95 -9.01 0.23 47.55
CA HIS A 95 -10.20 0.15 46.71
C HIS A 95 -10.69 1.56 46.33
N VAL A 96 -11.09 1.72 45.07
CA VAL A 96 -11.64 2.96 44.52
C VAL A 96 -12.90 2.63 43.72
N GLU A 97 -13.93 3.44 43.90
CA GLU A 97 -15.17 3.36 43.13
C GLU A 97 -15.02 3.97 41.73
N ALA A 98 -15.82 3.50 40.77
CA ALA A 98 -15.90 4.07 39.43
C ALA A 98 -16.07 5.61 39.46
N GLY A 99 -15.22 6.33 38.70
CA GLY A 99 -15.15 7.79 38.71
C GLY A 99 -14.27 8.38 39.83
N GLY A 100 -13.84 7.58 40.80
CA GLY A 100 -12.93 8.01 41.87
C GLY A 100 -11.53 8.34 41.36
N SER A 101 -10.87 9.31 41.99
CA SER A 101 -9.50 9.68 41.67
C SER A 101 -8.50 8.69 42.27
N TYR A 102 -7.51 8.27 41.50
CA TYR A 102 -6.42 7.43 41.98
C TYR A 102 -5.04 8.12 41.98
N ALA A 103 -4.85 9.15 41.15
CA ALA A 103 -3.58 9.88 41.06
C ALA A 103 -3.75 11.33 40.62
N GLU A 104 -2.74 12.14 40.89
CA GLU A 104 -2.61 13.52 40.41
C GLU A 104 -1.35 13.65 39.55
N ILE A 105 -1.48 14.27 38.38
CA ILE A 105 -0.38 14.54 37.46
C ILE A 105 -0.24 16.05 37.23
N GLU A 106 0.97 16.51 37.00
CA GLU A 106 1.26 17.89 36.61
C GLU A 106 1.46 17.96 35.10
N VAL A 107 0.62 18.75 34.43
CA VAL A 107 0.64 18.98 32.99
C VAL A 107 0.59 20.48 32.76
N MET A 108 1.57 21.04 32.04
CA MET A 108 1.65 22.49 31.79
C MET A 108 1.53 23.36 33.07
N LYS A 109 2.17 22.94 34.17
CA LYS A 109 2.12 23.57 35.51
C LYS A 109 0.74 23.53 36.19
N MET A 110 -0.20 22.75 35.66
CA MET A 110 -1.53 22.54 36.22
C MET A 110 -1.65 21.10 36.74
N THR A 111 -2.16 20.95 37.96
CA THR A 111 -2.47 19.63 38.53
C THR A 111 -3.78 19.12 37.94
N THR A 112 -3.75 17.93 37.34
CA THR A 112 -4.90 17.22 36.77
C THR A 112 -5.09 15.91 37.50
N THR A 113 -6.33 15.59 37.88
CA THR A 113 -6.67 14.32 38.53
C THR A 113 -6.88 13.22 37.49
N LEU A 114 -6.39 12.03 37.79
CA LEU A 114 -6.66 10.81 37.03
C LEU A 114 -7.68 9.96 37.79
N ASN A 115 -8.71 9.52 37.06
CA ASN A 115 -9.86 8.81 37.62
C ASN A 115 -9.94 7.38 37.05
N VAL A 116 -10.47 6.45 37.84
CA VAL A 116 -10.77 5.09 37.37
C VAL A 116 -12.12 5.08 36.65
N GLN A 117 -12.26 4.23 35.64
CA GLN A 117 -13.53 4.08 34.90
C GLN A 117 -14.46 3.03 35.53
N GLU A 118 -13.89 2.05 36.24
CA GLU A 118 -14.59 0.95 36.89
C GLU A 118 -14.09 0.82 38.33
N SER A 119 -14.90 0.23 39.22
CA SER A 119 -14.51 0.02 40.63
C SER A 119 -13.51 -1.14 40.76
N GLY A 120 -12.55 -0.99 41.67
CA GLY A 120 -11.55 -2.01 41.92
C GLY A 120 -10.40 -1.53 42.80
N ARG A 121 -9.38 -2.38 42.95
CA ARG A 121 -8.18 -2.07 43.75
C ARG A 121 -7.02 -1.58 42.88
N VAL A 122 -6.46 -0.44 43.24
CA VAL A 122 -5.38 0.19 42.47
C VAL A 122 -4.03 -0.41 42.87
N LYS A 123 -3.26 -0.87 41.90
CA LYS A 123 -1.88 -1.33 42.07
C LYS A 123 -0.91 -0.41 41.36
N TYR A 124 0.06 0.12 42.10
CA TYR A 124 1.01 1.07 41.54
C TYR A 124 1.93 0.41 40.53
N VAL A 125 2.25 1.16 39.46
CA VAL A 125 3.25 0.75 38.45
C VAL A 125 4.35 1.79 38.37
N ARG A 126 3.99 3.09 38.37
CA ARG A 126 4.94 4.20 38.37
C ARG A 126 5.16 4.72 39.79
N ARG A 127 6.33 5.32 40.01
CA ARG A 127 6.64 5.98 41.28
C ARG A 127 6.27 7.47 41.20
N PRO A 128 5.77 8.09 42.28
CA PRO A 128 5.63 9.53 42.36
C PRO A 128 6.94 10.24 41.97
N GLY A 129 6.82 11.34 41.23
CA GLY A 129 7.92 12.07 40.63
C GLY A 129 8.32 11.62 39.23
N ALA A 130 7.83 10.46 38.75
CA ALA A 130 8.16 9.97 37.41
C ALA A 130 7.58 10.86 36.29
N VAL A 131 8.35 11.01 35.21
CA VAL A 131 7.87 11.62 33.96
C VAL A 131 6.97 10.62 33.24
N LEU A 132 5.81 11.10 32.79
CA LEU A 132 4.79 10.35 32.09
C LEU A 132 4.72 10.82 30.65
N GLU A 133 4.50 9.87 29.74
CA GLU A 133 4.16 10.12 28.34
C GLU A 133 2.67 9.82 28.12
N ALA A 134 2.07 10.41 27.10
CA ALA A 134 0.69 10.14 26.74
C ALA A 134 0.50 8.64 26.41
N GLY A 135 -0.50 8.00 27.01
CA GLY A 135 -0.80 6.57 26.87
C GLY A 135 0.03 5.63 27.76
N CYS A 136 1.00 6.15 28.52
CA CYS A 136 1.82 5.30 29.39
C CYS A 136 1.02 4.76 30.59
N VAL A 137 1.36 3.55 31.03
CA VAL A 137 0.71 2.91 32.20
C VAL A 137 1.18 3.58 33.48
N VAL A 138 0.23 4.08 34.27
CA VAL A 138 0.46 4.71 35.57
C VAL A 138 0.23 3.71 36.70
N ALA A 139 -0.85 2.94 36.61
CA ALA A 139 -1.25 1.93 37.58
C ALA A 139 -2.05 0.82 36.90
N ARG A 140 -2.30 -0.27 37.63
CA ARG A 140 -3.24 -1.32 37.25
C ARG A 140 -4.44 -1.31 38.19
N LEU A 141 -5.57 -1.79 37.72
CA LEU A 141 -6.81 -1.91 38.48
C LEU A 141 -7.22 -3.38 38.52
N GLU A 142 -7.33 -3.93 39.72
CA GLU A 142 -7.98 -5.23 39.94
C GLU A 142 -9.48 -4.99 40.08
N LEU A 143 -10.22 -5.27 39.01
CA LEU A 143 -11.66 -5.04 38.93
C LEU A 143 -12.41 -5.90 39.95
N ASP A 144 -13.43 -5.31 40.59
CA ASP A 144 -14.34 -6.07 41.44
C ASP A 144 -15.18 -7.06 40.63
N ASP A 145 -15.57 -6.65 39.42
CA ASP A 145 -16.33 -7.47 38.47
C ASP A 145 -15.53 -7.66 37.16
N PRO A 146 -14.85 -8.81 37.00
CA PRO A 146 -14.13 -9.13 35.77
C PRO A 146 -15.00 -9.15 34.51
N SER A 147 -16.33 -9.31 34.63
CA SER A 147 -17.24 -9.32 33.49
C SER A 147 -17.40 -7.95 32.82
N LYS A 148 -16.94 -6.87 33.47
CA LYS A 148 -16.84 -5.53 32.87
C LYS A 148 -15.79 -5.42 31.78
N VAL A 149 -14.82 -6.34 31.74
CA VAL A 149 -13.92 -6.46 30.59
C VAL A 149 -14.72 -7.06 29.43
N ARG A 150 -15.32 -6.20 28.61
CA ARG A 150 -16.10 -6.60 27.43
C ARG A 150 -15.22 -6.52 26.18
N PRO A 151 -14.65 -7.66 25.71
CA PRO A 151 -13.93 -7.66 24.45
C PRO A 151 -14.85 -7.26 23.31
N ALA A 152 -14.33 -6.51 22.35
CA ALA A 152 -15.06 -6.20 21.13
C ALA A 152 -15.27 -7.48 20.31
N GLU A 153 -16.49 -7.68 19.81
CA GLU A 153 -16.81 -8.84 18.98
C GLU A 153 -16.08 -8.73 17.62
N PRO A 154 -15.40 -9.79 17.15
CA PRO A 154 -14.70 -9.73 15.88
C PRO A 154 -15.70 -9.61 14.73
N PHE A 155 -15.38 -8.76 13.74
CA PHE A 155 -16.09 -8.74 12.48
C PHE A 155 -15.89 -10.07 11.76
N THR A 156 -16.98 -10.72 11.36
CA THR A 156 -16.96 -12.02 10.68
C THR A 156 -17.27 -11.95 9.18
N GLY A 157 -17.64 -10.77 8.66
CA GLY A 157 -17.91 -10.58 7.24
C GLY A 157 -16.63 -10.55 6.39
N GLU A 158 -16.79 -10.62 5.08
CA GLU A 158 -15.67 -10.57 4.13
C GLU A 158 -15.46 -9.15 3.59
N LEU A 159 -14.29 -8.91 2.99
CA LEU A 159 -14.03 -7.69 2.23
C LEU A 159 -14.89 -7.69 0.96
N PRO A 160 -15.41 -6.53 0.54
CA PRO A 160 -16.19 -6.45 -0.69
C PRO A 160 -15.33 -6.85 -1.89
N SER A 161 -15.89 -7.60 -2.83
CA SER A 161 -15.19 -7.94 -4.06
C SER A 161 -14.90 -6.68 -4.87
N GLN A 162 -13.70 -6.61 -5.44
CA GLN A 162 -13.26 -5.47 -6.24
C GLN A 162 -12.74 -5.97 -7.59
N PRO A 163 -12.99 -5.24 -8.68
CA PRO A 163 -12.32 -5.50 -9.94
C PRO A 163 -10.81 -5.32 -9.75
N THR A 164 -10.02 -6.12 -10.46
CA THR A 164 -8.58 -5.91 -10.55
C THR A 164 -8.31 -4.46 -10.96
N LEU A 165 -7.35 -3.82 -10.30
CA LEU A 165 -7.08 -2.39 -10.51
C LEU A 165 -6.86 -2.11 -12.01
N PRO A 166 -7.49 -1.07 -12.57
CA PRO A 166 -7.55 -0.80 -14.01
C PRO A 166 -6.20 -0.43 -14.64
N ILE A 167 -5.12 -0.42 -13.86
CA ILE A 167 -3.76 -0.08 -14.30
C ILE A 167 -3.21 -1.14 -15.27
N LEU A 168 -3.72 -2.39 -15.23
CA LEU A 168 -3.31 -3.44 -16.14
C LEU A 168 -4.07 -3.37 -17.46
N GLY A 169 -3.36 -3.04 -18.53
CA GLY A 169 -3.90 -3.22 -19.87
C GLY A 169 -3.99 -4.71 -20.26
N GLU A 170 -5.00 -5.05 -21.06
CA GLU A 170 -5.28 -6.45 -21.45
C GLU A 170 -4.41 -6.94 -22.61
N LYS A 171 -3.69 -6.03 -23.28
CA LYS A 171 -2.84 -6.41 -24.42
C LYS A 171 -1.64 -7.22 -23.92
N LEU A 172 -1.17 -8.14 -24.77
CA LEU A 172 -0.12 -9.09 -24.41
C LEU A 172 1.17 -8.44 -23.84
N HIS A 173 1.64 -7.34 -24.43
CA HIS A 173 2.83 -6.61 -23.96
C HIS A 173 2.60 -5.95 -22.58
N GLN A 174 1.39 -5.44 -22.33
CA GLN A 174 1.00 -4.85 -21.05
C GLN A 174 0.94 -5.94 -19.97
N VAL A 175 0.36 -7.10 -20.30
CA VAL A 175 0.37 -8.29 -19.43
C VAL A 175 1.80 -8.77 -19.17
N PHE A 176 2.66 -8.79 -20.19
CA PHE A 176 4.07 -9.17 -20.06
C PHE A 176 4.81 -8.25 -19.07
N HIS A 177 4.76 -6.93 -19.28
CA HIS A 177 5.41 -5.94 -18.41
C HIS A 177 4.88 -6.01 -16.98
N SER A 178 3.56 -6.09 -16.81
CA SER A 178 2.96 -6.21 -15.48
C SER A 178 3.41 -7.46 -14.72
N VAL A 179 3.43 -8.61 -15.39
CA VAL A 179 3.84 -9.87 -14.77
C VAL A 179 5.33 -9.83 -14.44
N LEU A 180 6.16 -9.29 -15.35
CA LEU A 180 7.58 -9.13 -15.13
C LEU A 180 7.86 -8.20 -13.94
N GLU A 181 7.13 -7.09 -13.84
CA GLU A 181 7.22 -6.16 -12.72
C GLU A 181 6.83 -6.83 -11.40
N ASN A 182 5.71 -7.55 -11.36
CA ASN A 182 5.26 -8.30 -10.18
C ASN A 182 6.30 -9.33 -9.72
N LEU A 183 6.88 -10.09 -10.66
CA LEU A 183 7.94 -11.06 -10.35
C LEU A 183 9.23 -10.36 -9.87
N THR A 184 9.58 -9.23 -10.47
CA THR A 184 10.70 -8.40 -10.03
C THR A 184 10.49 -7.87 -8.61
N ASN A 185 9.25 -7.46 -8.28
CA ASN A 185 8.89 -7.04 -6.92
C ASN A 185 9.05 -8.19 -5.92
N ILE A 186 8.65 -9.41 -6.26
CA ILE A 186 8.92 -10.59 -5.42
C ILE A 186 10.43 -10.75 -5.19
N MET A 187 11.24 -10.65 -6.25
CA MET A 187 12.70 -10.75 -6.14
C MET A 187 13.32 -9.63 -5.31
N ASN A 188 12.67 -8.46 -5.25
CA ASN A 188 13.05 -7.34 -4.39
C ASN A 188 12.56 -7.49 -2.94
N GLY A 189 11.91 -8.61 -2.57
CA GLY A 189 11.48 -8.92 -1.22
C GLY A 189 10.02 -8.57 -0.90
N TYR A 190 9.23 -8.13 -1.89
CA TYR A 190 7.78 -7.93 -1.72
C TYR A 190 7.05 -9.27 -1.78
N CYS A 191 7.00 -9.97 -0.64
CA CYS A 191 6.38 -11.29 -0.53
C CYS A 191 5.00 -11.20 0.13
N LEU A 192 4.03 -11.84 -0.52
CA LEU A 192 2.69 -12.03 0.04
C LEU A 192 2.68 -13.21 1.02
N PRO A 193 1.72 -13.26 1.97
CA PRO A 193 1.55 -14.41 2.83
C PRO A 193 0.94 -15.60 2.08
N GLU A 194 1.21 -16.81 2.56
CA GLU A 194 0.54 -18.01 2.05
C GLU A 194 -0.93 -18.07 2.50
N PRO A 195 -1.83 -18.64 1.67
CA PRO A 195 -1.59 -19.33 0.39
C PRO A 195 -1.56 -18.41 -0.85
N ILE A 196 -1.74 -17.10 -0.67
CA ILE A 196 -1.91 -16.12 -1.76
C ILE A 196 -0.64 -16.09 -2.64
N PHE A 197 0.52 -16.15 -2.01
CA PHE A 197 1.81 -16.12 -2.68
C PHE A 197 1.98 -17.25 -3.70
N SER A 198 1.88 -18.51 -3.26
CA SER A 198 2.10 -19.66 -4.15
C SER A 198 1.13 -19.71 -5.33
N ILE A 199 -0.13 -19.29 -5.12
CA ILE A 199 -1.15 -19.23 -6.17
C ILE A 199 -0.79 -18.15 -7.21
N LYS A 200 -0.51 -16.93 -6.76
CA LYS A 200 -0.16 -15.80 -7.65
C LYS A 200 1.15 -16.03 -8.39
N LEU A 201 2.18 -16.53 -7.71
CA LEU A 201 3.48 -16.82 -8.32
C LEU A 201 3.34 -17.80 -9.48
N LYS A 202 2.58 -18.90 -9.28
CA LYS A 202 2.34 -19.89 -10.32
C LYS A 202 1.64 -19.29 -11.54
N ASP A 203 0.60 -18.49 -11.32
CA ASP A 203 -0.14 -17.81 -12.39
C ASP A 203 0.77 -16.82 -13.15
N TRP A 204 1.52 -15.97 -12.43
CA TRP A 204 2.46 -15.02 -13.02
C TRP A 204 3.55 -15.70 -13.85
N VAL A 205 4.21 -16.74 -13.32
CA VAL A 205 5.23 -17.48 -14.08
C VAL A 205 4.63 -18.11 -15.35
N GLN A 206 3.44 -18.70 -15.26
CA GLN A 206 2.76 -19.27 -16.43
C GLN A 206 2.41 -18.20 -17.48
N LYS A 207 1.89 -17.05 -17.06
CA LYS A 207 1.59 -15.92 -17.93
C LYS A 207 2.86 -15.37 -18.60
N LEU A 208 3.95 -15.22 -17.86
CA LEU A 208 5.24 -14.77 -18.40
C LEU A 208 5.74 -15.71 -19.50
N LEU A 209 5.79 -17.02 -19.21
CA LEU A 209 6.25 -18.02 -20.18
C LEU A 209 5.36 -18.13 -21.42
N ARG A 210 4.05 -17.91 -21.27
CA ARG A 210 3.12 -17.85 -22.41
C ARG A 210 3.35 -16.60 -23.25
N ALA A 211 3.52 -15.44 -22.61
CA ALA A 211 3.75 -14.17 -23.30
C ALA A 211 5.06 -14.18 -24.09
N LEU A 212 6.15 -14.63 -23.47
CA LEU A 212 7.49 -14.72 -24.09
C LEU A 212 7.53 -15.64 -25.33
N ARG A 213 6.66 -16.65 -25.39
CA ARG A 213 6.57 -17.57 -26.54
C ARG A 213 5.67 -17.07 -27.65
N HIS A 214 4.88 -16.03 -27.40
CA HIS A 214 3.87 -15.60 -28.34
C HIS A 214 4.47 -14.60 -29.36
N PRO A 215 4.39 -14.90 -30.68
CA PRO A 215 5.07 -14.11 -31.71
C PRO A 215 4.57 -12.67 -31.82
N SER A 216 3.36 -12.36 -31.32
CA SER A 216 2.86 -10.98 -31.31
C SER A 216 3.48 -10.07 -30.26
N LEU A 217 4.19 -10.61 -29.26
CA LEU A 217 4.81 -9.79 -28.21
C LEU A 217 5.72 -8.69 -28.80
N PRO A 218 6.78 -9.01 -29.57
CA PRO A 218 7.67 -7.97 -30.13
C PRO A 218 6.97 -7.02 -31.11
N LEU A 219 5.94 -7.50 -31.83
CA LEU A 219 5.13 -6.66 -32.69
C LEU A 219 4.38 -5.60 -31.88
N LEU A 220 3.74 -6.01 -30.78
CA LEU A 220 2.95 -5.11 -29.96
C LEU A 220 3.81 -4.12 -29.16
N GLU A 221 4.96 -4.58 -28.63
CA GLU A 221 5.98 -3.71 -28.02
C GLU A 221 6.41 -2.61 -28.99
N LEU A 222 6.78 -2.99 -30.22
CA LEU A 222 7.20 -2.02 -31.22
C LEU A 222 6.05 -1.11 -31.65
N GLN A 223 4.81 -1.60 -31.71
CA GLN A 223 3.64 -0.75 -31.99
C GLN A 223 3.44 0.33 -30.95
N GLU A 224 3.59 0.01 -29.67
CA GLU A 224 3.47 0.99 -28.58
C GLU A 224 4.58 2.04 -28.65
N ILE A 225 5.83 1.60 -28.80
CA ILE A 225 6.99 2.49 -28.95
C ILE A 225 6.81 3.42 -30.16
N MET A 226 6.49 2.87 -31.34
CA MET A 226 6.28 3.63 -32.58
C MET A 226 5.11 4.62 -32.49
N THR A 227 4.13 4.37 -31.62
CA THR A 227 3.04 5.30 -31.35
C THR A 227 3.53 6.45 -30.46
N SER A 228 4.33 6.16 -29.45
CA SER A 228 4.93 7.15 -28.53
C SER A 228 5.93 8.09 -29.21
N VAL A 229 6.74 7.59 -30.14
CA VAL A 229 7.77 8.39 -30.86
C VAL A 229 7.28 8.99 -32.18
N SER A 230 5.99 8.79 -32.52
CA SER A 230 5.38 9.32 -33.74
C SER A 230 5.60 10.83 -33.86
N GLY A 231 6.00 11.29 -35.05
CA GLY A 231 6.33 12.70 -35.32
C GLY A 231 7.72 13.16 -34.85
N ARG A 232 8.44 12.39 -34.02
CA ARG A 232 9.86 12.63 -33.67
C ARG A 232 10.83 11.90 -34.60
N VAL A 233 10.35 10.86 -35.25
CA VAL A 233 11.08 10.07 -36.25
C VAL A 233 10.71 10.58 -37.65
N PRO A 234 11.67 10.70 -38.59
CA PRO A 234 11.38 11.09 -39.96
C PRO A 234 10.35 10.19 -40.65
N ALA A 235 9.34 10.80 -41.29
CA ALA A 235 8.22 10.09 -41.92
C ALA A 235 8.63 8.95 -42.88
N PRO A 236 9.71 9.07 -43.68
CA PRO A 236 10.16 7.95 -44.53
C PRO A 236 10.58 6.71 -43.73
N VAL A 237 11.27 6.92 -42.60
CA VAL A 237 11.74 5.86 -41.70
C VAL A 237 10.54 5.21 -41.02
N GLU A 238 9.64 6.02 -40.46
CA GLU A 238 8.42 5.52 -39.82
C GLU A 238 7.59 4.67 -40.79
N LYS A 239 7.38 5.14 -42.03
CA LYS A 239 6.64 4.41 -43.05
C LYS A 239 7.30 3.07 -43.42
N ALA A 240 8.64 3.04 -43.48
CA ALA A 240 9.39 1.83 -43.77
C ALA A 240 9.26 0.80 -42.62
N VAL A 241 9.43 1.23 -41.37
CA VAL A 241 9.27 0.36 -40.18
C VAL A 241 7.85 -0.17 -40.09
N ARG A 242 6.82 0.69 -40.24
CA ARG A 242 5.41 0.26 -40.22
C ARG A 242 5.08 -0.76 -41.33
N ARG A 243 5.70 -0.64 -42.50
CA ARG A 243 5.54 -1.64 -43.58
C ARG A 243 6.08 -3.01 -43.19
N VAL A 244 7.28 -3.04 -42.61
CA VAL A 244 7.91 -4.29 -42.12
C VAL A 244 7.04 -4.92 -41.01
N MET A 245 6.51 -4.11 -40.10
CA MET A 245 5.59 -4.57 -39.05
C MET A 245 4.30 -5.15 -39.62
N ALA A 246 3.70 -4.51 -40.64
CA ALA A 246 2.49 -5.01 -41.29
C ALA A 246 2.73 -6.34 -42.01
N GLN A 247 3.89 -6.50 -42.66
CA GLN A 247 4.29 -7.75 -43.30
C GLN A 247 4.54 -8.87 -42.28
N TYR A 248 5.12 -8.54 -41.11
CA TYR A 248 5.26 -9.50 -40.03
C TYR A 248 3.88 -9.92 -39.48
N ALA A 249 3.00 -8.95 -39.23
CA ALA A 249 1.66 -9.19 -38.73
C ALA A 249 0.83 -10.11 -39.64
N SER A 250 0.93 -9.95 -40.97
CA SER A 250 0.23 -10.82 -41.93
C SER A 250 0.73 -12.26 -41.94
N ASN A 251 2.00 -12.48 -41.57
CA ASN A 251 2.66 -13.79 -41.61
C ASN A 251 2.84 -14.42 -40.21
N ILE A 252 2.23 -13.85 -39.18
CA ILE A 252 2.52 -14.16 -37.78
C ILE A 252 2.20 -15.60 -37.37
N THR A 253 1.30 -16.27 -38.10
CA THR A 253 0.94 -17.68 -37.89
C THR A 253 1.91 -18.66 -38.54
N SER A 254 2.87 -18.18 -39.34
CA SER A 254 3.87 -19.03 -39.98
C SER A 254 4.92 -19.51 -38.97
N VAL A 255 5.19 -20.81 -38.96
CA VAL A 255 6.16 -21.47 -38.07
C VAL A 255 7.60 -20.96 -38.27
N LEU A 256 7.91 -20.44 -39.46
CA LEU A 256 9.23 -19.89 -39.81
C LEU A 256 9.31 -18.37 -39.61
N CYS A 257 8.25 -17.74 -39.12
CA CYS A 257 8.18 -16.29 -38.99
C CYS A 257 9.02 -15.81 -37.80
N GLN A 258 10.19 -15.25 -38.11
CA GLN A 258 11.02 -14.55 -37.13
C GLN A 258 10.72 -13.06 -37.15
N PHE A 259 10.76 -12.43 -35.97
CA PHE A 259 10.59 -11.00 -35.88
C PHE A 259 11.71 -10.29 -36.67
N PRO A 260 11.40 -9.37 -37.59
CA PRO A 260 12.37 -8.79 -38.54
C PRO A 260 13.23 -7.69 -37.89
N SER A 261 13.83 -7.96 -36.73
CA SER A 261 14.64 -7.01 -35.96
C SER A 261 15.80 -6.43 -36.78
N GLN A 262 16.53 -7.27 -37.51
CA GLN A 262 17.67 -6.84 -38.33
C GLN A 262 17.24 -5.91 -39.47
N GLN A 263 16.09 -6.17 -40.10
CA GLN A 263 15.59 -5.31 -41.19
C GLN A 263 15.21 -3.94 -40.64
N ILE A 264 14.58 -3.90 -39.46
CA ILE A 264 14.22 -2.66 -38.77
C ILE A 264 15.48 -1.88 -38.38
N ALA A 265 16.47 -2.53 -37.77
CA ALA A 265 17.76 -1.92 -37.43
C ALA A 265 18.45 -1.34 -38.67
N THR A 266 18.48 -2.09 -39.77
CA THR A 266 19.08 -1.65 -41.04
C THR A 266 18.38 -0.40 -41.60
N ILE A 267 17.06 -0.28 -41.46
CA ILE A 267 16.32 0.93 -41.88
C ILE A 267 16.77 2.14 -41.06
N LEU A 268 16.95 1.98 -39.74
CA LEU A 268 17.41 3.04 -38.84
C LEU A 268 18.87 3.43 -39.15
N ASP A 269 19.76 2.45 -39.28
CA ASP A 269 21.18 2.65 -39.56
C ASP A 269 21.40 3.33 -40.93
N CYS A 270 20.68 2.89 -41.96
CA CYS A 270 20.72 3.53 -43.28
C CYS A 270 20.33 5.00 -43.20
N HIS A 271 19.28 5.34 -42.44
CA HIS A 271 18.88 6.74 -42.29
C HIS A 271 19.91 7.54 -41.48
N ALA A 272 20.40 7.00 -40.37
CA ALA A 272 21.43 7.63 -39.56
C ALA A 272 22.70 7.95 -40.36
N ALA A 273 23.09 7.08 -41.30
CA ALA A 273 24.21 7.28 -42.21
C ALA A 273 24.02 8.47 -43.18
N THR A 274 22.78 8.84 -43.51
CA THR A 274 22.49 10.00 -44.38
C THR A 274 22.62 11.35 -43.65
N LEU A 275 22.51 11.36 -42.33
CA LEU A 275 22.60 12.57 -41.53
C LEU A 275 24.06 13.06 -41.51
N GLN A 276 24.33 14.28 -41.95
CA GLN A 276 25.71 14.81 -42.00
C GLN A 276 26.12 15.52 -40.70
N ARG A 277 25.17 16.18 -40.03
CA ARG A 277 25.45 16.93 -38.79
C ARG A 277 25.40 15.99 -37.59
N LYS A 278 26.40 16.09 -36.72
CA LYS A 278 26.48 15.33 -35.46
C LYS A 278 25.24 15.56 -34.58
N ALA A 279 24.79 16.80 -34.43
CA ALA A 279 23.61 17.14 -33.64
C ALA A 279 22.33 16.45 -34.15
N ASP A 280 22.15 16.37 -35.48
CA ASP A 280 20.98 15.69 -36.06
C ASP A 280 21.02 14.18 -35.80
N ARG A 281 22.22 13.57 -35.84
CA ARG A 281 22.41 12.15 -35.48
C ARG A 281 22.08 11.90 -34.02
N GLU A 282 22.55 12.75 -33.11
CA GLU A 282 22.27 12.62 -31.67
C GLU A 282 20.77 12.71 -31.38
N VAL A 283 20.07 13.69 -31.98
CA VAL A 283 18.61 13.81 -31.86
C VAL A 283 17.90 12.58 -32.43
N PHE A 284 18.35 12.06 -33.58
CA PHE A 284 17.79 10.86 -34.17
C PHE A 284 17.97 9.64 -33.25
N PHE A 285 19.19 9.40 -32.74
CA PHE A 285 19.45 8.29 -31.82
C PHE A 285 18.66 8.39 -30.52
N MET A 286 18.53 9.58 -29.93
CA MET A 286 17.70 9.78 -28.74
C MET A 286 16.23 9.43 -28.97
N ASN A 287 15.73 9.55 -30.20
CA ASN A 287 14.35 9.21 -30.56
C ASN A 287 14.17 7.74 -30.97
N THR A 288 15.25 6.99 -31.21
CA THR A 288 15.22 5.61 -31.73
C THR A 288 15.90 4.57 -30.83
N GLN A 289 16.41 4.99 -29.67
CA GLN A 289 16.98 4.12 -28.64
C GLN A 289 15.87 3.41 -27.85
#